data_AF-A0A8T4FPJ4-F1
#
_entry.id   AF-A0A8T4FPJ4-F1
#
_cell.length_a   1.000
_cell.length_b   1.000
_cell.length_c   1.000
_cell.angle_alpha   90.00
_cell.angle_beta   90.00
_cell.angle_gamma   90.00
#
_symmetry.space_group_name_H-M   'P 1'
#
loop_
_entity.id
_entity.type
_entity.pdbx_description
1 polymer ?
#
loop_
_entity_poly.entity_id
_entity_poly.type
_entity_poly.pdbx_seq_one_letter_code
_entity_poly.pdbx_strand_id
1 'polypeptide(L)'
;MAGSKPGWAVPVKESVSRSMRSNKGRDTGPELALRRALREAGLSGYRIQWKVSGRPDIAYPGRRIAVFVNGCFWHRCPHCNLSVPKSNTEYWSTKFERNVSRDQRNYKALEDEGWTVLVIWECEIRKDLPGQVERIRAAHDSIARPAVGGRDMDISSHGHPSHMSELVRLLKPRYMPVAIYHAKEAPPCASSPTEEHCVVASMLIPAWKDGKTVAATAGEVGCKGALDGLGLGGEGLEGRGRLSRLYSTGEGEMPGRRYFCSPEACMDGYIRSIPVYGSPDDVVVVQPLDEAEGAGAPIETVSFLVDALEMSALITMRSYFGVSSAVRSGFFFGCEGVYSAPRQEGEGEEPRLVLGMTEFYPRRFIEDGRMTISMPYSLFKRMDEAAGSSFLSEDRWRESAQPSGNKCCRFPQERGLLPRDWPRGGALANGDFSEEALRQSPLSSRNR
;
A
#
# COMPACT_ATOMS: atom_id res chain seq x y z
N MET A 1 1.20 -6.61 -56.25
CA MET A 1 2.23 -5.56 -56.31
C MET A 1 2.79 -5.37 -54.91
N ALA A 2 3.95 -5.96 -54.63
CA ALA A 2 4.62 -5.83 -53.33
C ALA A 2 5.33 -4.47 -53.29
N GLY A 3 4.86 -3.56 -52.45
CA GLY A 3 5.50 -2.26 -52.23
C GLY A 3 6.91 -2.44 -51.68
N SER A 4 7.89 -2.00 -52.45
CA SER A 4 9.30 -1.96 -52.11
C SER A 4 9.54 -1.08 -50.89
N LYS A 5 10.12 -1.65 -49.83
CA LYS A 5 10.62 -0.90 -48.66
C LYS A 5 11.72 0.05 -49.13
N PRO A 6 11.75 1.33 -48.71
CA PRO A 6 12.80 2.26 -49.11
C PRO A 6 14.17 1.74 -48.64
N GLY A 7 15.11 1.73 -49.58
CA GLY A 7 16.40 1.08 -49.45
C GLY A 7 17.25 1.65 -48.32
N TRP A 8 17.82 0.76 -47.51
CA TRP A 8 18.93 1.14 -46.64
C TRP A 8 20.13 1.45 -47.56
N ALA A 9 20.72 2.65 -47.42
CA ALA A 9 22.00 2.91 -48.07
C ALA A 9 23.07 2.09 -47.34
N VAL A 10 23.71 1.16 -48.05
CA VAL A 10 24.85 0.39 -47.54
C VAL A 10 25.94 1.38 -47.10
N PRO A 11 26.48 1.31 -45.86
CA PRO A 11 27.57 2.16 -45.43
C PRO A 11 28.77 1.93 -46.35
N VAL A 12 29.12 2.96 -47.11
CA VAL A 12 30.23 2.93 -48.10
C VAL A 12 31.59 2.66 -47.43
N LYS A 13 31.68 2.73 -46.09
CA LYS A 13 32.90 2.49 -45.31
C LYS A 13 32.64 1.47 -44.21
N GLU A 14 33.51 0.46 -44.12
CA GLU A 14 33.44 -0.61 -43.13
C GLU A 14 33.56 -0.10 -41.68
N SER A 15 34.31 0.99 -41.46
CA SER A 15 34.40 1.66 -40.16
C SER A 15 33.06 2.20 -39.68
N VAL A 16 32.24 2.76 -40.59
CA VAL A 16 30.89 3.26 -40.28
C VAL A 16 29.94 2.10 -40.01
N SER A 17 30.03 1.02 -40.79
CA SER A 17 29.26 -0.21 -40.56
C SER A 17 29.58 -0.84 -39.19
N ARG A 18 30.87 -0.93 -38.82
CA ARG A 18 31.33 -1.42 -37.52
C ARG A 18 30.82 -0.54 -36.37
N SER A 19 30.91 0.79 -36.50
CA SER A 19 30.38 1.73 -35.51
C SER A 19 28.86 1.66 -35.35
N MET A 20 28.11 1.50 -36.44
CA MET A 20 26.65 1.37 -36.38
C MET A 20 26.22 0.04 -35.76
N ARG A 21 26.96 -1.05 -35.99
CA ARG A 21 26.72 -2.36 -35.34
C ARG A 21 27.01 -2.35 -33.85
N SER A 22 27.95 -1.53 -33.38
CA SER A 22 28.28 -1.43 -31.94
C SER A 22 27.27 -0.60 -31.14
N ASN A 23 26.37 0.13 -31.81
CA ASN A 23 25.36 0.94 -31.14
C ASN A 23 24.26 0.04 -30.57
N LYS A 24 24.27 -0.15 -29.26
CA LYS A 24 23.25 -0.90 -28.53
C LYS A 24 22.07 -0.01 -28.22
N GLY A 25 20.86 -0.57 -28.29
CA GLY A 25 19.63 0.14 -27.90
C GLY A 25 19.31 0.09 -26.41
N ARG A 26 20.17 -0.53 -25.59
CA ARG A 26 20.05 -0.65 -24.13
C ARG A 26 21.40 -0.97 -23.51
N ASP A 27 21.52 -0.74 -22.21
CA ASP A 27 22.73 -1.01 -21.43
C ASP A 27 23.95 -0.30 -22.03
N THR A 28 23.74 0.95 -22.46
CA THR A 28 24.82 1.80 -22.97
C THR A 28 25.79 2.18 -21.84
N GLY A 29 26.99 2.62 -22.19
CA GLY A 29 28.00 3.05 -21.22
C GLY A 29 27.48 4.11 -20.23
N PRO A 30 26.84 5.20 -20.70
CA PRO A 30 26.23 6.21 -19.83
C PRO A 30 25.14 5.64 -18.92
N GLU A 31 24.25 4.77 -19.42
CA GLU A 31 23.22 4.12 -18.60
C GLU A 31 23.82 3.25 -17.49
N LEU A 32 24.87 2.48 -17.79
CA LEU A 32 25.53 1.62 -16.81
C LEU A 32 26.27 2.44 -15.75
N ALA A 33 26.94 3.53 -16.16
CA ALA A 33 27.65 4.43 -15.25
C ALA A 33 26.67 5.11 -14.28
N LEU A 34 25.56 5.66 -14.80
CA LEU A 34 24.54 6.31 -13.98
C LEU A 34 23.87 5.32 -13.02
N ARG A 35 23.51 4.11 -13.50
CA ARG A 35 22.92 3.06 -12.65
C ARG A 35 23.83 2.64 -11.50
N ARG A 36 25.14 2.51 -11.75
CA ARG A 36 26.12 2.18 -10.70
C ARG A 36 26.18 3.30 -9.66
N ALA A 37 26.33 4.54 -10.11
CA ALA A 37 26.43 5.70 -9.22
C ALA A 37 25.16 5.88 -8.37
N LEU A 38 23.97 5.68 -8.94
CA LEU A 38 22.71 5.73 -8.18
C LEU A 38 22.65 4.67 -7.06
N ARG A 39 23.13 3.44 -7.33
CA ARG A 39 23.16 2.37 -6.31
C ARG A 39 24.13 2.70 -5.19
N GLU A 40 25.33 3.17 -5.51
CA GLU A 40 26.35 3.59 -4.53
C GLU A 40 25.86 4.76 -3.67
N ALA A 41 25.04 5.65 -4.27
CA ALA A 41 24.47 6.82 -3.63
C ALA A 41 23.19 6.53 -2.80
N GLY A 42 22.80 5.26 -2.63
CA GLY A 42 21.64 4.83 -1.85
C GLY A 42 20.28 4.96 -2.57
N LEU A 43 20.26 5.46 -3.81
CA LEU A 43 19.08 5.57 -4.67
C LEU A 43 18.81 4.23 -5.38
N SER A 44 18.66 3.18 -4.59
CA SER A 44 18.34 1.83 -5.06
C SER A 44 16.83 1.63 -5.26
N GLY A 45 16.41 0.51 -5.83
CA GLY A 45 14.98 0.18 -5.99
C GLY A 45 14.31 0.68 -7.27
N TYR A 46 15.04 1.34 -8.17
CA TYR A 46 14.53 1.64 -9.51
C TYR A 46 14.26 0.36 -10.33
N ARG A 47 13.43 0.48 -11.36
CA ARG A 47 13.14 -0.53 -12.37
C ARG A 47 13.71 -0.09 -13.71
N ILE A 48 14.11 -1.05 -14.52
CA ILE A 48 14.50 -0.85 -15.92
C ILE A 48 13.39 -1.38 -16.81
N GLN A 49 13.25 -0.84 -18.02
CA GLN A 49 12.27 -1.29 -19.01
C GLN A 49 10.81 -1.25 -18.49
N TRP A 50 10.50 -0.24 -17.68
CA TRP A 50 9.14 -0.06 -17.16
C TRP A 50 8.15 0.24 -18.29
N LYS A 51 6.95 -0.36 -18.22
CA LYS A 51 5.96 -0.33 -19.30
C LYS A 51 5.13 0.96 -19.25
N VAL A 52 5.76 2.08 -19.55
CA VAL A 52 5.11 3.40 -19.71
C VAL A 52 5.55 4.06 -21.01
N SER A 53 4.88 5.17 -21.36
CA SER A 53 5.19 6.00 -22.52
C SER A 53 6.70 6.28 -22.61
N GLY A 54 7.29 6.07 -23.78
CA GLY A 54 8.73 6.24 -24.02
C GLY A 54 9.68 5.19 -23.44
N ARG A 55 9.24 4.28 -22.57
CA ARG A 55 10.08 3.24 -21.91
C ARG A 55 11.37 3.83 -21.30
N PRO A 56 11.28 4.58 -20.18
CA PRO A 56 12.43 5.21 -19.55
C PRO A 56 13.51 4.18 -19.19
N ASP A 57 14.77 4.62 -19.28
CA ASP A 57 15.94 3.79 -18.96
C ASP A 57 15.95 3.38 -17.48
N ILE A 58 15.51 4.31 -16.62
CA ILE A 58 15.38 4.13 -15.18
C ILE A 58 14.02 4.69 -14.75
N ALA A 59 13.24 3.90 -14.04
CA ALA A 59 11.95 4.32 -13.48
C ALA A 59 11.89 4.05 -11.97
N TYR A 60 11.29 4.97 -11.23
CA TYR A 60 10.84 4.74 -9.86
C TYR A 60 9.31 4.76 -9.84
N PRO A 61 8.62 3.61 -10.08
CA PRO A 61 7.17 3.60 -10.23
C PRO A 61 6.44 4.12 -9.00
N GLY A 62 6.92 3.75 -7.81
CA GLY A 62 6.36 4.21 -6.55
C GLY A 62 6.51 5.72 -6.31
N ARG A 63 7.36 6.44 -7.06
CA ARG A 63 7.49 7.90 -6.98
C ARG A 63 7.06 8.61 -8.27
N ARG A 64 6.58 7.85 -9.27
CA ARG A 64 6.34 8.32 -10.64
C ARG A 64 7.51 9.14 -11.21
N ILE A 65 8.75 8.69 -11.02
CA ILE A 65 9.93 9.33 -11.65
C ILE A 65 10.36 8.50 -12.85
N ALA A 66 10.45 9.14 -14.01
CA ALA A 66 10.97 8.56 -15.25
C ALA A 66 12.25 9.28 -15.65
N VAL A 67 13.37 8.54 -15.70
CA VAL A 67 14.68 9.08 -16.08
C VAL A 67 15.08 8.52 -17.44
N PHE A 68 15.36 9.43 -18.38
CA PHE A 68 15.83 9.14 -19.73
C PHE A 68 17.31 9.51 -19.84
N VAL A 69 18.13 8.56 -20.30
CA VAL A 69 19.56 8.74 -20.55
C VAL A 69 19.76 8.94 -22.05
N ASN A 70 19.66 10.19 -22.49
CA ASN A 70 19.69 10.51 -23.91
C ASN A 70 21.11 10.61 -24.45
N GLY A 71 21.40 9.80 -25.48
CA GLY A 71 22.60 9.97 -26.29
C GLY A 71 22.57 11.29 -27.07
N CYS A 72 23.60 12.11 -26.95
CA CYS A 72 23.62 13.48 -27.46
C CYS A 72 23.39 13.51 -28.98
N PHE A 73 24.07 12.63 -29.71
CA PHE A 73 23.97 12.55 -31.17
C PHE A 73 22.56 12.16 -31.65
N TRP A 74 21.93 11.17 -31.01
CA TRP A 74 20.66 10.57 -31.46
C TRP A 74 19.44 11.43 -31.16
N HIS A 75 19.48 12.15 -30.03
CA HIS A 75 18.38 12.95 -29.49
C HIS A 75 18.62 14.45 -29.66
N ARG A 76 19.72 14.85 -30.32
CA ARG A 76 20.10 16.24 -30.62
C ARG A 76 20.18 17.11 -29.36
N CYS A 77 21.14 16.78 -28.50
CA CYS A 77 21.40 17.52 -27.27
C CYS A 77 21.52 19.03 -27.50
N PRO A 78 20.78 19.87 -26.76
CA PRO A 78 20.86 21.33 -26.88
C PRO A 78 22.17 21.90 -26.31
N HIS A 79 22.90 21.15 -25.48
CA HIS A 79 24.15 21.59 -24.85
C HIS A 79 25.40 21.30 -25.68
N CYS A 80 25.28 20.56 -26.78
CA CYS A 80 26.42 20.18 -27.62
C CYS A 80 26.26 20.75 -29.03
N ASN A 81 27.36 21.27 -29.59
CA ASN A 81 27.41 21.62 -31.00
C ASN A 81 27.62 20.35 -31.85
N LEU A 82 26.52 19.69 -32.23
CA LEU A 82 26.54 18.40 -32.90
C LEU A 82 26.47 18.56 -34.42
N SER A 83 27.52 18.11 -35.12
CA SER A 83 27.55 18.10 -36.58
C SER A 83 26.52 17.11 -37.15
N VAL A 84 25.91 17.49 -38.27
CA VAL A 84 25.08 16.57 -39.07
C VAL A 84 26.01 15.80 -39.99
N PRO A 85 25.86 14.46 -40.14
CA PRO A 85 26.65 13.70 -41.09
C PRO A 85 26.53 14.27 -42.50
N LYS A 86 27.67 14.51 -43.16
CA LYS A 86 27.73 15.08 -44.53
C LYS A 86 27.18 14.12 -45.61
N SER A 87 27.00 12.84 -45.27
CA SER A 87 26.44 11.82 -46.15
C SER A 87 25.01 11.48 -45.71
N ASN A 88 24.10 11.39 -46.69
CA ASN A 88 22.69 11.09 -46.48
C ASN A 88 22.00 12.10 -45.53
N THR A 89 22.32 13.38 -45.72
CA THR A 89 21.91 14.49 -44.83
C THR A 89 20.39 14.55 -44.65
N GLU A 90 19.61 14.40 -45.73
CA GLU A 90 18.15 14.44 -45.69
C GLU A 90 17.56 13.33 -44.80
N TYR A 91 18.09 12.11 -44.92
CA TYR A 91 17.72 10.99 -44.04
C TYR A 91 18.05 11.29 -42.58
N TRP A 92 19.24 11.82 -42.30
CA TRP A 92 19.66 12.12 -40.94
C TRP A 92 18.83 13.24 -40.32
N SER A 93 18.58 14.33 -41.04
CA SER A 93 17.73 15.44 -40.60
C SER A 93 16.32 14.94 -40.26
N THR A 94 15.68 14.22 -41.18
CA THR A 94 14.34 13.63 -40.96
C THR A 94 14.32 12.67 -39.77
N LYS A 95 15.36 11.84 -39.62
CA LYS A 95 15.47 10.88 -38.51
C LYS A 95 15.64 11.58 -37.17
N PHE A 96 16.45 12.64 -37.12
CA PHE A 96 16.65 13.43 -35.90
C PHE A 96 15.38 14.16 -35.50
N GLU A 97 14.71 14.82 -36.44
CA GLU A 97 13.42 15.49 -36.19
C GLU A 97 12.37 14.51 -35.67
N ARG A 98 12.26 13.33 -36.29
CA ARG A 98 11.33 12.29 -35.84
C ARG A 98 11.65 11.78 -34.43
N ASN A 99 12.92 11.62 -34.09
CA ASN A 99 13.34 11.22 -32.75
C ASN A 99 12.95 12.28 -31.73
N VAL A 100 13.32 13.54 -31.96
CA VAL A 100 13.00 14.68 -31.09
C VAL A 100 11.49 14.81 -30.89
N SER A 101 10.70 14.75 -31.98
CA SER A 101 9.23 14.82 -31.90
C SER A 101 8.63 13.64 -31.14
N ARG A 102 9.18 12.43 -31.30
CA ARG A 102 8.74 11.25 -30.53
C ARG A 102 9.07 11.40 -29.04
N ASP A 103 10.25 11.90 -28.72
CA ASP A 103 10.68 12.08 -27.34
C ASP A 103 9.80 13.12 -26.63
N GLN A 104 9.54 14.26 -27.27
CA GLN A 104 8.61 15.27 -26.77
C GLN A 104 7.20 14.72 -26.51
N ARG A 105 6.66 13.91 -27.43
CA ARG A 105 5.35 13.25 -27.22
C ARG A 105 5.36 12.29 -26.03
N ASN A 106 6.44 11.53 -25.86
CA ASN A 106 6.56 10.59 -24.75
C ASN A 106 6.71 11.31 -23.40
N TYR A 107 7.50 12.37 -23.35
CA TYR A 107 7.68 13.18 -22.14
C TYR A 107 6.37 13.82 -21.74
N LYS A 108 5.67 14.44 -22.70
CA LYS A 108 4.37 15.02 -22.45
C LYS A 108 3.35 14.00 -21.95
N ALA A 109 3.27 12.81 -22.57
CA ALA A 109 2.36 11.77 -22.12
C ALA A 109 2.66 11.32 -20.68
N LEU A 110 3.94 11.20 -20.32
CA LEU A 110 4.36 10.87 -18.96
C LEU A 110 4.00 11.99 -17.96
N GLU A 111 4.24 13.25 -18.30
CA GLU A 111 3.87 14.41 -17.49
C GLU A 111 2.35 14.48 -17.28
N ASP A 112 1.57 14.26 -18.35
CA ASP A 112 0.10 14.21 -18.30
C ASP A 112 -0.40 13.01 -17.44
N GLU A 113 0.35 11.91 -17.38
CA GLU A 113 0.13 10.76 -16.48
C GLU A 113 0.64 11.01 -15.04
N GLY A 114 1.15 12.21 -14.74
CA GLY A 114 1.65 12.62 -13.42
C GLY A 114 3.04 12.09 -13.08
N TRP A 115 3.86 11.78 -14.09
CA TRP A 115 5.26 11.43 -13.90
C TRP A 115 6.16 12.66 -13.92
N THR A 116 7.15 12.67 -13.04
CA THR A 116 8.29 13.59 -13.16
C THR A 116 9.28 13.01 -14.16
N VAL A 117 9.47 13.72 -15.27
CA VAL A 117 10.38 13.34 -16.34
C VAL A 117 11.73 14.04 -16.14
N LEU A 118 12.80 13.25 -16.01
CA LEU A 118 14.17 13.74 -15.98
C LEU A 118 14.92 13.27 -17.22
N VAL A 119 15.34 14.24 -18.04
CA VAL A 119 16.22 13.97 -19.18
C VAL A 119 17.65 14.28 -18.77
N ILE A 120 18.50 13.26 -18.80
CA ILE A 120 19.92 13.33 -18.47
C ILE A 120 20.72 13.03 -19.74
N TRP A 121 21.53 13.97 -20.19
CA TRP A 121 22.30 13.82 -21.41
C TRP A 121 23.63 13.10 -21.16
N GLU A 122 24.10 12.31 -22.15
CA GLU A 122 25.40 11.63 -22.03
C GLU A 122 26.56 12.59 -21.75
N CYS A 123 26.49 13.84 -22.24
CA CYS A 123 27.53 14.84 -22.04
C CYS A 123 27.55 15.34 -20.60
N GLU A 124 26.39 15.41 -19.95
CA GLU A 124 26.25 15.78 -18.55
C GLU A 124 26.79 14.67 -17.64
N ILE A 125 26.49 13.40 -17.96
CA ILE A 125 27.05 12.24 -17.24
C ILE A 125 28.58 12.21 -17.36
N ARG A 126 29.12 12.49 -18.55
CA ARG A 126 30.58 12.50 -18.79
C ARG A 126 31.27 13.65 -18.06
N LYS A 127 30.59 14.80 -17.93
CA LYS A 127 31.14 16.01 -17.32
C LYS A 127 31.04 15.98 -15.79
N ASP A 128 29.89 15.61 -15.26
CA ASP A 128 29.57 15.68 -13.83
C ASP A 128 28.53 14.62 -13.43
N LEU A 129 29.00 13.38 -13.30
CA LEU A 129 28.16 12.27 -12.85
C LEU A 129 27.60 12.48 -11.42
N PRO A 130 28.38 12.95 -10.42
CA PRO A 130 27.85 13.25 -9.09
C PRO A 130 26.73 14.28 -9.11
N GLY A 131 26.85 15.36 -9.90
CA GLY A 131 25.79 16.36 -10.04
C GLY A 131 24.51 15.81 -10.67
N GLN A 132 24.62 14.87 -11.62
CA GLN A 132 23.43 14.19 -12.16
C GLN A 132 22.77 13.26 -11.14
N VAL A 133 23.57 12.57 -10.31
CA VAL A 133 23.04 11.78 -9.19
C VAL A 133 22.32 12.67 -8.21
N GLU A 134 22.87 13.84 -7.88
CA GLU A 134 22.24 14.77 -6.94
C GLU A 134 20.98 15.41 -7.52
N ARG A 135 20.93 15.67 -8.84
CA ARG A 135 19.70 16.11 -9.52
C ARG A 135 18.60 15.06 -9.42
N ILE A 136 18.94 13.77 -9.62
CA ILE A 136 18.00 12.66 -9.46
C ILE A 136 17.62 12.48 -7.99
N ARG A 137 18.57 12.65 -7.05
CA ARG A 137 18.31 12.65 -5.60
C ARG A 137 17.32 13.74 -5.24
N ALA A 138 17.56 14.98 -5.69
CA ALA A 138 16.69 16.11 -5.42
C ALA A 138 15.27 15.85 -5.92
N ALA A 139 15.10 15.30 -7.12
CA ALA A 139 13.78 14.87 -7.60
C ALA A 139 13.21 13.71 -6.77
N HIS A 140 14.03 12.72 -6.43
CA HIS A 140 13.66 11.58 -5.61
C HIS A 140 13.26 11.96 -4.18
N ASP A 141 13.83 13.00 -3.62
CA ASP A 141 13.61 13.45 -2.24
C ASP A 141 12.56 14.56 -2.17
N SER A 142 12.48 15.45 -3.17
CA SER A 142 11.42 16.47 -3.30
C SER A 142 10.06 15.86 -3.62
N ILE A 143 10.05 14.78 -4.40
CA ILE A 143 8.90 13.90 -4.48
C ILE A 143 9.02 13.02 -3.26
N ALA A 144 8.42 13.47 -2.15
CA ALA A 144 8.04 12.59 -1.07
C ALA A 144 7.54 11.29 -1.73
N ARG A 145 7.94 10.10 -1.22
CA ARG A 145 7.15 8.87 -1.53
C ARG A 145 5.71 9.35 -1.51
N PRO A 146 4.87 9.13 -2.55
CA PRO A 146 3.48 9.55 -2.51
C PRO A 146 3.08 9.16 -1.12
N ALA A 147 2.82 10.21 -0.32
CA ALA A 147 2.80 10.00 1.09
C ALA A 147 1.78 8.88 1.23
N VAL A 148 2.05 7.91 2.09
CA VAL A 148 0.90 7.55 2.91
C VAL A 148 0.35 8.92 3.35
N GLY A 149 -0.79 9.31 2.79
CA GLY A 149 -1.13 10.71 2.50
C GLY A 149 -0.75 11.72 3.57
N GLY A 150 -0.52 12.96 3.14
CA GLY A 150 -0.20 14.08 4.01
C GLY A 150 -0.93 14.00 5.36
N ARG A 151 -0.19 14.27 6.43
CA ARG A 151 -0.68 14.32 7.82
C ARG A 151 -1.50 15.58 8.12
N ASP A 152 -2.12 16.13 7.09
CA ASP A 152 -3.28 16.97 7.22
C ASP A 152 -4.45 16.02 6.97
N MET A 153 -5.19 15.71 8.04
CA MET A 153 -6.51 15.10 7.88
C MET A 153 -7.24 15.96 6.85
N ASP A 154 -7.79 15.34 5.80
CA ASP A 154 -8.56 16.08 4.80
C ASP A 154 -9.90 16.53 5.40
N ILE A 155 -9.82 17.54 6.26
CA ILE A 155 -10.95 18.23 6.88
C ILE A 155 -11.57 19.20 5.86
N SER A 156 -10.97 19.38 4.67
CA SER A 156 -11.46 20.38 3.71
C SER A 156 -12.86 20.05 3.16
N SER A 157 -13.30 18.80 3.25
CA SER A 157 -14.66 18.35 2.94
C SER A 157 -15.59 18.21 4.17
N HIS A 158 -15.04 18.23 5.40
CA HIS A 158 -15.77 18.01 6.64
C HIS A 158 -15.77 19.31 7.45
N GLY A 159 -16.91 20.00 7.55
CA GLY A 159 -17.02 21.22 8.35
C GLY A 159 -16.39 21.03 9.74
N HIS A 160 -15.66 22.04 10.24
CA HIS A 160 -14.87 21.95 11.46
C HIS A 160 -15.66 21.26 12.61
N PRO A 161 -15.30 20.04 13.04
CA PRO A 161 -16.14 19.28 13.97
C PRO A 161 -16.12 19.92 15.36
N SER A 162 -17.31 20.13 15.94
CA SER A 162 -17.47 20.68 17.29
C SER A 162 -17.03 19.71 18.41
N HIS A 163 -16.81 18.43 18.09
CA HIS A 163 -16.23 17.41 18.94
C HIS A 163 -15.39 16.46 18.08
N MET A 164 -14.06 16.49 18.24
CA MET A 164 -13.17 15.52 17.60
C MET A 164 -12.53 14.67 18.68
N SER A 165 -12.64 13.35 18.55
CA SER A 165 -11.96 12.36 19.41
C SER A 165 -10.48 12.74 19.63
N GLU A 166 -10.02 12.62 20.87
CA GLU A 166 -8.64 12.89 21.27
C GLU A 166 -7.66 11.91 20.59
N LEU A 167 -8.03 10.62 20.50
CA LEU A 167 -7.26 9.60 19.78
C LEU A 167 -7.11 9.98 18.30
N VAL A 168 -8.20 10.35 17.63
CA VAL A 168 -8.18 10.75 16.22
C VAL A 168 -7.35 12.04 16.03
N ARG A 169 -7.49 13.01 16.94
CA ARG A 169 -6.72 14.25 16.93
C ARG A 169 -5.22 14.05 17.09
N LEU A 170 -4.80 13.12 17.96
CA LEU A 170 -3.39 12.83 18.20
C LEU A 170 -2.77 11.90 17.15
N LEU A 171 -3.56 10.95 16.64
CA LEU A 171 -3.14 10.04 15.57
C LEU A 171 -3.02 10.77 14.22
N LYS A 172 -3.90 11.74 13.96
CA LYS A 172 -4.03 12.47 12.69
C LYS A 172 -4.07 11.53 11.48
N PRO A 173 -5.02 10.57 11.45
CA PRO A 173 -5.13 9.67 10.31
C PRO A 173 -5.46 10.46 9.04
N ARG A 174 -5.02 9.95 7.88
CA ARG A 174 -5.32 10.59 6.59
C ARG A 174 -6.83 10.78 6.35
N TYR A 175 -7.61 9.77 6.71
CA TYR A 175 -9.07 9.77 6.56
C TYR A 175 -9.73 9.73 7.93
N MET A 176 -10.88 10.40 8.07
CA MET A 176 -11.73 10.25 9.25
C MET A 176 -12.11 8.76 9.40
N PRO A 177 -11.93 8.14 10.58
CA PRO A 177 -12.43 6.78 10.81
C PRO A 177 -13.92 6.73 10.56
N VAL A 178 -14.44 5.56 10.20
CA VAL A 178 -15.87 5.39 9.96
C VAL A 178 -16.51 4.60 11.08
N ALA A 179 -17.66 5.07 11.53
CA ALA A 179 -18.58 4.36 12.38
C ALA A 179 -19.41 3.38 11.53
N ILE A 180 -19.64 2.18 12.07
CA ILE A 180 -20.53 1.17 11.48
C ILE A 180 -21.53 0.74 12.55
N TYR A 181 -22.82 0.76 12.18
CA TYR A 181 -23.91 0.40 13.09
C TYR A 181 -25.16 -0.02 12.35
N HIS A 182 -26.03 -0.75 13.04
CA HIS A 182 -27.38 -1.04 12.59
C HIS A 182 -28.39 0.03 13.04
N ALA A 183 -29.31 0.37 12.14
CA ALA A 183 -30.45 1.23 12.39
C ALA A 183 -31.73 0.60 11.81
N LYS A 184 -32.89 1.09 12.25
CA LYS A 184 -34.18 0.67 11.67
C LYS A 184 -34.50 1.34 10.34
N GLU A 185 -33.95 2.53 10.13
CA GLU A 185 -34.14 3.31 8.91
C GLU A 185 -32.81 3.94 8.51
N ALA A 186 -32.58 4.12 7.21
CA ALA A 186 -31.40 4.80 6.70
C ALA A 186 -31.45 6.30 7.06
N PRO A 187 -30.33 6.92 7.47
CA PRO A 187 -30.27 8.37 7.62
C PRO A 187 -30.70 9.09 6.32
N PRO A 188 -31.41 10.23 6.38
CA PRO A 188 -31.87 10.93 5.17
C PRO A 188 -30.76 11.35 4.19
N CYS A 189 -29.54 11.56 4.69
CA CYS A 189 -28.37 11.89 3.90
C CYS A 189 -27.65 10.66 3.30
N ALA A 190 -28.05 9.45 3.67
CA ALA A 190 -27.37 8.24 3.28
C ALA A 190 -27.63 7.90 1.81
N SER A 191 -26.56 7.67 1.06
CA SER A 191 -26.65 7.07 -0.27
C SER A 191 -26.68 5.54 -0.19
N SER A 192 -27.32 4.88 -1.15
CA SER A 192 -27.18 3.43 -1.35
C SER A 192 -25.81 3.07 -1.92
N PRO A 193 -25.29 1.86 -1.65
CA PRO A 193 -24.05 1.37 -2.27
C PRO A 193 -24.18 1.28 -3.80
N THR A 194 -23.15 1.70 -4.52
CA THR A 194 -23.20 1.92 -5.98
C THR A 194 -22.60 0.81 -6.85
N GLU A 195 -22.07 -0.29 -6.28
CA GLU A 195 -21.31 -1.31 -7.04
C GLU A 195 -21.92 -2.72 -7.10
N GLU A 196 -21.68 -3.39 -8.24
CA GLU A 196 -22.01 -4.80 -8.54
C GLU A 196 -20.96 -5.83 -8.03
N HIS A 197 -19.88 -5.42 -7.36
CA HIS A 197 -18.73 -6.31 -7.04
C HIS A 197 -18.49 -6.54 -5.54
N CYS A 198 -18.11 -5.50 -4.78
CA CYS A 198 -17.81 -5.62 -3.35
C CYS A 198 -18.56 -4.55 -2.55
N VAL A 199 -19.70 -4.91 -1.96
CA VAL A 199 -20.57 -3.94 -1.27
C VAL A 199 -19.89 -3.23 -0.12
N VAL A 200 -19.04 -3.93 0.64
CA VAL A 200 -18.35 -3.29 1.77
C VAL A 200 -17.33 -2.25 1.29
N ALA A 201 -16.68 -2.47 0.14
CA ALA A 201 -15.80 -1.48 -0.44
C ALA A 201 -16.58 -0.26 -0.96
N SER A 202 -17.75 -0.48 -1.57
CA SER A 202 -18.61 0.62 -2.05
C SER A 202 -19.30 1.40 -0.94
N MET A 203 -19.35 0.86 0.29
CA MET A 203 -19.76 1.62 1.47
C MET A 203 -18.60 2.36 2.13
N LEU A 204 -17.48 1.67 2.37
CA LEU A 204 -16.35 2.23 3.12
C LEU A 204 -15.56 3.27 2.35
N ILE A 205 -15.35 3.09 1.04
CA ILE A 205 -14.52 4.00 0.24
C ILE A 205 -15.14 5.39 0.14
N PRO A 206 -16.44 5.55 -0.20
CA PRO A 206 -17.07 6.86 -0.19
C PRO A 206 -17.11 7.49 1.22
N ALA A 207 -17.28 6.69 2.27
CA ALA A 207 -17.24 7.19 3.63
C ALA A 207 -15.85 7.73 4.02
N TRP A 208 -14.78 7.01 3.72
CA TRP A 208 -13.41 7.46 4.00
C TRP A 208 -12.94 8.61 3.11
N LYS A 209 -13.20 8.55 1.80
CA LYS A 209 -12.62 9.48 0.82
C LYS A 209 -13.49 10.69 0.56
N ASP A 210 -14.80 10.52 0.56
CA ASP A 210 -15.75 11.57 0.19
C ASP A 210 -16.53 12.10 1.41
N GLY A 211 -16.35 11.52 2.61
CA GLY A 211 -17.12 11.88 3.80
C GLY A 211 -18.60 11.53 3.71
N LYS A 212 -18.98 10.58 2.85
CA LYS A 212 -20.39 10.25 2.62
C LYS A 212 -20.92 9.27 3.66
N THR A 213 -22.15 9.49 4.10
CA THR A 213 -22.93 8.45 4.76
C THR A 213 -23.45 7.47 3.71
N VAL A 214 -23.21 6.17 3.91
CA VAL A 214 -23.72 5.11 3.04
C VAL A 214 -24.51 4.12 3.89
N ALA A 215 -25.70 3.74 3.42
CA ALA A 215 -26.55 2.77 4.11
C ALA A 215 -26.96 1.66 3.14
N ALA A 216 -27.11 0.44 3.66
CA ALA A 216 -27.51 -0.71 2.87
C ALA A 216 -28.53 -1.56 3.63
N THR A 217 -29.57 -1.98 2.92
CA THR A 217 -30.52 -3.01 3.35
C THR A 217 -30.09 -4.38 2.85
N ALA A 218 -30.66 -5.46 3.41
CA ALA A 218 -30.41 -6.82 2.90
C ALA A 218 -30.74 -6.96 1.40
N GLY A 219 -31.76 -6.26 0.91
CA GLY A 219 -32.18 -6.30 -0.51
C GLY A 219 -31.18 -5.63 -1.47
N GLU A 220 -30.35 -4.72 -0.99
CA GLU A 220 -29.32 -4.04 -1.78
C GLU A 220 -27.98 -4.79 -1.76
N VAL A 221 -27.83 -5.80 -0.89
CA VAL A 221 -26.61 -6.59 -0.75
C VAL A 221 -26.70 -7.89 -1.54
N GLY A 222 -26.14 -7.89 -2.76
CA GLY A 222 -26.09 -9.10 -3.60
C GLY A 222 -25.07 -10.16 -3.16
N CYS A 223 -24.16 -9.83 -2.25
CA CYS A 223 -23.12 -10.74 -1.77
C CYS A 223 -23.57 -11.47 -0.49
N LYS A 224 -23.78 -12.79 -0.56
CA LYS A 224 -24.21 -13.60 0.60
C LYS A 224 -23.26 -13.50 1.79
N GLY A 225 -21.95 -13.52 1.55
CA GLY A 225 -20.95 -13.34 2.61
C GLY A 225 -20.99 -11.94 3.22
N ALA A 226 -21.44 -10.93 2.47
CA ALA A 226 -21.63 -9.58 3.01
C ALA A 226 -22.90 -9.47 3.85
N LEU A 227 -23.99 -10.18 3.52
CA LEU A 227 -25.17 -10.26 4.41
C LEU A 227 -24.78 -10.78 5.79
N ASP A 228 -24.02 -11.88 5.83
CA ASP A 228 -23.48 -12.45 7.07
C ASP A 228 -22.49 -11.51 7.77
N GLY A 229 -21.50 -11.00 7.01
CA GLY A 229 -20.41 -10.22 7.56
C GLY A 229 -20.79 -8.81 8.01
N LEU A 230 -21.86 -8.24 7.45
CA LEU A 230 -22.42 -6.94 7.84
C LEU A 230 -23.60 -7.06 8.81
N GLY A 231 -24.09 -8.26 9.12
CA GLY A 231 -25.18 -8.45 10.08
C GLY A 231 -26.59 -8.23 9.53
N LEU A 232 -26.82 -8.40 8.23
CA LEU A 232 -28.12 -8.23 7.58
C LEU A 232 -28.87 -9.57 7.43
N GLY A 233 -28.74 -10.48 8.39
CA GLY A 233 -29.47 -11.75 8.40
C GLY A 233 -29.12 -12.74 7.28
N GLY A 234 -27.86 -13.20 7.22
CA GLY A 234 -27.43 -14.20 6.24
C GLY A 234 -27.94 -15.63 6.48
N GLU A 235 -27.49 -16.60 5.66
CA GLU A 235 -28.09 -17.95 5.56
C GLU A 235 -27.82 -18.89 6.76
N GLY A 236 -27.19 -18.38 7.83
CA GLY A 236 -26.80 -19.18 8.99
C GLY A 236 -25.75 -20.26 8.67
N LEU A 237 -25.41 -21.10 9.66
CA LEU A 237 -24.36 -22.13 9.51
C LEU A 237 -24.69 -23.17 8.43
N GLU A 238 -25.96 -23.54 8.26
CA GLU A 238 -26.39 -24.51 7.25
C GLU A 238 -26.22 -23.97 5.82
N GLY A 239 -26.58 -22.72 5.55
CA GLY A 239 -26.35 -22.09 4.25
C GLY A 239 -24.86 -21.85 3.95
N ARG A 240 -24.06 -21.57 4.98
CA ARG A 240 -22.60 -21.41 4.87
C ARG A 240 -21.87 -22.72 4.53
N GLY A 241 -22.50 -23.89 4.66
CA GLY A 241 -21.90 -25.17 4.26
C GLY A 241 -21.41 -25.18 2.80
N ARG A 242 -22.12 -24.50 1.91
CA ARG A 242 -21.73 -24.35 0.50
C ARG A 242 -20.48 -23.48 0.31
N LEU A 243 -20.25 -22.51 1.19
CA LEU A 243 -19.07 -21.65 1.16
C LEU A 243 -17.79 -22.44 1.40
N SER A 244 -17.85 -23.50 2.21
CA SER A 244 -16.69 -24.36 2.48
C SER A 244 -16.11 -24.96 1.21
N ARG A 245 -16.98 -25.43 0.31
CA ARG A 245 -16.61 -25.94 -1.01
C ARG A 245 -16.13 -24.82 -1.92
N LEU A 246 -16.86 -23.70 -1.98
CA LEU A 246 -16.47 -22.55 -2.81
C LEU A 246 -15.07 -22.03 -2.47
N TYR A 247 -14.70 -21.99 -1.19
CA TYR A 247 -13.41 -21.47 -0.73
C TYR A 247 -12.29 -22.49 -0.66
N SER A 248 -12.58 -23.77 -0.93
CA SER A 248 -11.59 -24.83 -1.02
C SER A 248 -11.55 -25.42 -2.43
N THR A 249 -12.40 -26.41 -2.70
CA THR A 249 -12.32 -27.31 -3.87
C THR A 249 -13.18 -26.87 -5.07
N GLY A 250 -14.29 -26.19 -4.84
CA GLY A 250 -15.31 -25.84 -5.84
C GLY A 250 -16.56 -26.72 -5.74
N GLU A 251 -17.58 -26.39 -6.53
CA GLU A 251 -18.85 -27.14 -6.61
C GLU A 251 -19.34 -27.20 -8.07
N GLY A 252 -19.61 -28.40 -8.58
CA GLY A 252 -20.00 -28.62 -9.97
C GLY A 252 -18.91 -28.14 -10.94
N GLU A 253 -19.28 -27.28 -11.88
CA GLU A 253 -18.36 -26.67 -12.86
C GLU A 253 -17.62 -25.43 -12.31
N MET A 254 -17.98 -24.93 -11.12
CA MET A 254 -17.32 -23.77 -10.54
C MET A 254 -16.02 -24.18 -9.82
N PRO A 255 -14.83 -23.70 -10.27
CA PRO A 255 -13.59 -23.98 -9.58
C PRO A 255 -13.56 -23.29 -8.21
N GLY A 256 -13.10 -24.00 -7.18
CA GLY A 256 -12.92 -23.43 -5.84
C GLY A 256 -11.83 -22.38 -5.81
N ARG A 257 -11.94 -21.44 -4.88
CA ARG A 257 -10.96 -20.35 -4.69
C ARG A 257 -9.65 -20.81 -4.06
N ARG A 258 -9.61 -22.03 -3.50
CA ARG A 258 -8.42 -22.63 -2.87
C ARG A 258 -7.77 -21.75 -1.80
N TYR A 259 -8.58 -21.03 -1.03
CA TYR A 259 -8.14 -20.36 0.18
C TYR A 259 -7.89 -21.36 1.30
N PHE A 260 -8.63 -22.47 1.31
CA PHE A 260 -8.46 -23.58 2.25
C PHE A 260 -8.09 -24.87 1.51
N CYS A 261 -7.32 -25.73 2.17
CA CYS A 261 -6.87 -27.00 1.60
C CYS A 261 -8.00 -28.04 1.48
N SER A 262 -9.05 -27.93 2.29
CA SER A 262 -10.25 -28.77 2.21
C SER A 262 -11.50 -28.04 2.72
N PRO A 263 -12.71 -28.52 2.38
CA PRO A 263 -13.95 -28.00 2.95
C PRO A 263 -13.98 -28.10 4.49
N GLU A 264 -13.46 -29.19 5.06
CA GLU A 264 -13.42 -29.41 6.51
C GLU A 264 -12.53 -28.36 7.19
N ALA A 265 -11.34 -28.10 6.64
CA ALA A 265 -10.47 -27.05 7.15
C ALA A 265 -11.11 -25.66 7.07
N CYS A 266 -11.90 -25.39 6.01
CA CYS A 266 -12.69 -24.15 5.90
C CYS A 266 -13.83 -24.09 6.92
N MET A 267 -14.53 -25.20 7.15
CA MET A 267 -15.62 -25.27 8.12
C MET A 267 -15.13 -25.04 9.54
N ASP A 268 -14.12 -25.80 9.95
CA ASP A 268 -13.61 -25.83 11.32
C ASP A 268 -12.74 -24.61 11.63
N GLY A 269 -11.87 -24.23 10.70
CA GLY A 269 -10.93 -23.13 10.89
C GLY A 269 -11.54 -21.75 10.68
N TYR A 270 -12.71 -21.67 10.06
CA TYR A 270 -13.28 -20.39 9.66
C TYR A 270 -14.80 -20.31 9.82
N ILE A 271 -15.60 -21.05 9.06
CA ILE A 271 -17.06 -20.82 8.97
C ILE A 271 -17.77 -20.90 10.33
N ARG A 272 -17.38 -21.86 11.19
CA ARG A 272 -17.96 -22.01 12.53
C ARG A 272 -17.55 -20.90 13.51
N SER A 273 -16.48 -20.16 13.21
CA SER A 273 -15.99 -19.07 14.05
C SER A 273 -16.69 -17.73 13.77
N ILE A 274 -17.40 -17.63 12.63
CA ILE A 274 -18.03 -16.39 12.19
C ILE A 274 -19.36 -16.22 12.94
N PRO A 275 -19.49 -15.21 13.80
CA PRO A 275 -20.75 -14.92 14.47
C PRO A 275 -21.82 -14.45 13.48
N VAL A 276 -23.09 -14.64 13.83
CA VAL A 276 -24.23 -14.10 13.09
C VAL A 276 -24.78 -12.94 13.91
N TYR A 277 -24.90 -11.76 13.30
CA TYR A 277 -25.42 -10.56 13.92
C TYR A 277 -26.59 -9.98 13.13
N GLY A 278 -27.34 -9.10 13.79
CA GLY A 278 -28.44 -8.29 13.24
C GLY A 278 -29.61 -9.07 12.65
N SER A 279 -30.50 -8.34 11.98
CA SER A 279 -31.73 -8.83 11.36
C SER A 279 -31.74 -8.52 9.86
N PRO A 280 -32.38 -9.34 9.01
CA PRO A 280 -32.62 -8.96 7.61
C PRO A 280 -33.47 -7.69 7.46
N ASP A 281 -34.19 -7.29 8.51
CA ASP A 281 -34.99 -6.05 8.55
C ASP A 281 -34.18 -4.81 8.96
N ASP A 282 -32.91 -4.96 9.35
CA ASP A 282 -32.08 -3.83 9.75
C ASP A 282 -31.42 -3.15 8.53
N VAL A 283 -30.98 -1.92 8.73
CA VAL A 283 -30.15 -1.15 7.81
C VAL A 283 -28.76 -1.03 8.42
N VAL A 284 -27.73 -1.46 7.70
CA VAL A 284 -26.34 -1.20 8.10
C VAL A 284 -25.91 0.16 7.56
N VAL A 285 -25.38 1.00 8.43
CA VAL A 285 -24.94 2.36 8.12
C VAL A 285 -23.43 2.44 8.31
N VAL A 286 -22.76 3.08 7.35
CA VAL A 286 -21.35 3.45 7.39
C VAL A 286 -21.26 4.97 7.24
N GLN A 287 -20.69 5.64 8.23
CA GLN A 287 -20.66 7.10 8.31
C GLN A 287 -19.32 7.58 8.87
N PRO A 288 -18.80 8.78 8.52
CA PRO A 288 -17.72 9.41 9.27
C PRO A 288 -18.00 9.42 10.78
N LEU A 289 -16.99 9.07 11.58
CA LEU A 289 -17.15 8.85 13.02
C LEU A 289 -17.63 10.09 13.76
N ASP A 290 -17.10 11.26 13.43
CA ASP A 290 -17.45 12.54 14.04
C ASP A 290 -18.92 12.92 13.79
N GLU A 291 -19.43 12.68 12.59
CA GLU A 291 -20.84 12.89 12.28
C GLU A 291 -21.74 11.90 13.04
N ALA A 292 -21.34 10.62 13.11
CA ALA A 292 -22.09 9.60 13.84
C ALA A 292 -22.12 9.88 15.35
N GLU A 293 -20.99 10.31 15.94
CA GLU A 293 -20.91 10.75 17.34
C GLU A 293 -21.78 11.99 17.56
N GLY A 294 -21.73 12.98 16.65
CA GLY A 294 -22.54 14.20 16.71
C GLY A 294 -24.04 13.94 16.60
N ALA A 295 -24.45 12.90 15.87
CA ALA A 295 -25.84 12.48 15.74
C ALA A 295 -26.33 11.59 16.90
N GLY A 296 -25.44 11.17 17.81
CA GLY A 296 -25.78 10.21 18.85
C GLY A 296 -26.15 8.83 18.31
N ALA A 297 -25.54 8.43 17.19
CA ALA A 297 -25.79 7.13 16.56
C ALA A 297 -25.40 5.96 17.48
N PRO A 298 -26.07 4.80 17.38
CA PRO A 298 -25.75 3.61 18.17
C PRO A 298 -24.51 2.89 17.61
N ILE A 299 -23.35 3.55 17.62
CA ILE A 299 -22.11 3.08 16.98
C ILE A 299 -21.70 1.72 17.58
N GLU A 300 -21.55 0.70 16.74
CA GLU A 300 -21.18 -0.65 17.16
C GLU A 300 -19.69 -0.90 16.95
N THR A 301 -19.17 -0.55 15.78
CA THR A 301 -17.75 -0.69 15.45
C THR A 301 -17.20 0.57 14.80
N VAL A 302 -15.88 0.75 14.93
CA VAL A 302 -15.13 1.81 14.28
C VAL A 302 -14.06 1.18 13.40
N SER A 303 -13.94 1.63 12.16
CA SER A 303 -12.93 1.15 11.22
C SER A 303 -12.03 2.28 10.73
N PHE A 304 -10.73 2.07 10.87
CA PHE A 304 -9.70 2.96 10.38
C PHE A 304 -9.08 2.39 9.11
N LEU A 305 -8.82 3.24 8.12
CA LEU A 305 -7.96 2.91 6.99
C LEU A 305 -6.55 3.44 7.23
N VAL A 306 -5.65 2.56 7.68
CA VAL A 306 -4.35 2.93 8.25
C VAL A 306 -3.16 2.48 7.41
N ASP A 307 -2.04 3.18 7.54
CA ASP A 307 -0.73 2.68 7.11
C ASP A 307 0.02 1.91 8.21
N ALA A 308 1.28 1.55 7.93
CA ALA A 308 2.10 0.82 8.88
C ALA A 308 2.34 1.57 10.20
N LEU A 309 2.46 2.91 10.16
CA LEU A 309 2.75 3.71 11.34
C LEU A 309 1.48 3.94 12.17
N GLU A 310 0.39 4.38 11.54
CA GLU A 310 -0.94 4.52 12.14
C GLU A 310 -1.38 3.19 12.78
N MET A 311 -1.16 2.07 12.08
CA MET A 311 -1.40 0.73 12.61
C MET A 311 -0.53 0.44 13.85
N SER A 312 0.77 0.73 13.79
CA SER A 312 1.67 0.52 14.94
C SER A 312 1.24 1.34 16.16
N ALA A 313 0.75 2.56 15.94
CA ALA A 313 0.22 3.42 17.00
C ALA A 313 -1.00 2.79 17.67
N LEU A 314 -1.99 2.36 16.88
CA LEU A 314 -3.21 1.77 17.42
C LEU A 314 -2.91 0.47 18.18
N ILE A 315 -2.02 -0.38 17.66
CA ILE A 315 -1.59 -1.60 18.33
C ILE A 315 -0.90 -1.27 19.67
N THR A 316 0.02 -0.31 19.67
CA THR A 316 0.71 0.13 20.89
C THR A 316 -0.27 0.73 21.89
N MET A 317 -1.23 1.52 21.42
CA MET A 317 -2.28 2.10 22.23
C MET A 317 -3.19 1.03 22.83
N ARG A 318 -3.45 -0.06 22.10
CA ARG A 318 -4.18 -1.18 22.68
C ARG A 318 -3.35 -1.91 23.75
N SER A 319 -2.06 -2.12 23.50
CA SER A 319 -1.11 -2.72 24.45
C SER A 319 -0.86 -1.86 25.70
N TYR A 320 -1.09 -0.54 25.64
CA TYR A 320 -1.00 0.38 26.78
C TYR A 320 -1.79 -0.11 28.00
N PHE A 321 -2.88 -0.85 27.77
CA PHE A 321 -3.71 -1.43 28.82
C PHE A 321 -3.20 -2.78 29.36
N GLY A 322 -1.94 -3.14 29.14
CA GLY A 322 -1.30 -4.32 29.72
C GLY A 322 -1.60 -5.64 29.00
N VAL A 323 -2.01 -5.59 27.73
CA VAL A 323 -2.37 -6.80 26.97
C VAL A 323 -1.24 -7.28 26.07
N SER A 324 -1.03 -8.59 26.06
CA SER A 324 0.00 -9.25 25.24
C SER A 324 -0.48 -9.58 23.83
N SER A 325 -1.80 -9.74 23.63
CA SER A 325 -2.44 -9.98 22.33
C SER A 325 -3.34 -8.81 21.98
N ALA A 326 -2.76 -7.73 21.46
CA ALA A 326 -3.52 -6.52 21.11
C ALA A 326 -4.35 -6.64 19.82
N VAL A 327 -3.99 -7.59 18.95
CA VAL A 327 -4.58 -7.74 17.61
C VAL A 327 -5.06 -9.16 17.39
N ARG A 328 -6.27 -9.29 16.86
CA ARG A 328 -6.76 -10.49 16.22
C ARG A 328 -6.52 -10.37 14.71
N SER A 329 -5.72 -11.29 14.18
CA SER A 329 -5.59 -11.52 12.75
C SER A 329 -6.12 -12.91 12.42
N GLY A 330 -7.05 -13.00 11.48
CA GLY A 330 -7.62 -14.26 11.00
C GLY A 330 -7.94 -14.17 9.51
N PHE A 331 -8.43 -15.26 8.94
CA PHE A 331 -9.08 -15.20 7.64
C PHE A 331 -10.46 -14.57 7.83
N PHE A 332 -10.66 -13.39 7.26
CA PHE A 332 -11.92 -12.65 7.29
C PHE A 332 -12.28 -12.20 5.88
N PHE A 333 -13.56 -12.28 5.51
CA PHE A 333 -14.03 -11.47 4.40
C PHE A 333 -13.97 -9.99 4.76
N GLY A 334 -13.91 -9.13 3.75
CA GLY A 334 -13.80 -7.67 3.97
C GLY A 334 -14.87 -7.12 4.92
N CYS A 335 -16.12 -7.56 4.77
CA CYS A 335 -17.26 -7.22 5.63
C CYS A 335 -17.05 -7.66 7.09
N GLU A 336 -16.60 -8.89 7.31
CA GLU A 336 -16.39 -9.42 8.65
C GLU A 336 -15.27 -8.71 9.39
N GLY A 337 -14.18 -8.39 8.68
CA GLY A 337 -13.03 -7.70 9.25
C GLY A 337 -13.33 -6.26 9.68
N VAL A 338 -14.45 -5.67 9.25
CA VAL A 338 -14.86 -4.31 9.63
C VAL A 338 -16.06 -4.28 10.58
N TYR A 339 -16.93 -5.29 10.53
CA TYR A 339 -18.13 -5.33 11.35
C TYR A 339 -18.19 -6.55 12.28
N SER A 340 -18.49 -7.75 11.77
CA SER A 340 -18.85 -8.87 12.65
C SER A 340 -17.70 -9.31 13.58
N ALA A 341 -16.45 -9.39 13.10
CA ALA A 341 -15.33 -9.77 13.97
C ALA A 341 -15.02 -8.71 15.05
N PRO A 342 -14.94 -7.39 14.74
CA PRO A 342 -14.83 -6.35 15.77
C PRO A 342 -15.99 -6.35 16.77
N ARG A 343 -17.23 -6.56 16.28
CA ARG A 343 -18.43 -6.62 17.11
C ARG A 343 -18.38 -7.79 18.10
N GLN A 344 -17.82 -8.93 17.67
CA GLN A 344 -17.57 -10.09 18.53
C GLN A 344 -16.50 -9.84 19.58
N GLU A 345 -15.40 -9.17 19.23
CA GLU A 345 -14.39 -8.81 20.23
C GLU A 345 -15.00 -7.96 21.34
N GLY A 346 -16.00 -7.11 21.03
CA GLY A 346 -16.72 -6.29 22.01
C GLY A 346 -17.57 -7.06 23.03
N GLU A 347 -17.82 -8.35 22.81
CA GLU A 347 -18.53 -9.23 23.77
C GLU A 347 -17.57 -9.85 24.80
N GLY A 348 -16.26 -9.81 24.54
CA GLY A 348 -15.23 -10.29 25.44
C GLY A 348 -14.81 -9.25 26.48
N GLU A 349 -14.22 -9.71 27.59
CA GLU A 349 -13.69 -8.84 28.64
C GLU A 349 -12.47 -8.02 28.18
N GLU A 350 -11.70 -8.58 27.23
CA GLU A 350 -10.46 -8.00 26.74
C GLU A 350 -10.50 -7.88 25.20
N PRO A 351 -11.30 -6.95 24.63
CA PRO A 351 -11.48 -6.82 23.19
C PRO A 351 -10.15 -6.51 22.49
N ARG A 352 -9.91 -7.09 21.32
CA ARG A 352 -8.72 -6.80 20.49
C ARG A 352 -9.07 -5.95 19.28
N LEU A 353 -8.04 -5.34 18.71
CA LEU A 353 -8.14 -4.75 17.37
C LEU A 353 -8.25 -5.87 16.35
N VAL A 354 -9.06 -5.70 15.32
CA VAL A 354 -9.19 -6.66 14.22
C VAL A 354 -8.49 -6.12 12.99
N LEU A 355 -7.50 -6.85 12.50
CA LEU A 355 -6.87 -6.55 11.23
C LEU A 355 -7.74 -7.12 10.09
N GLY A 356 -8.40 -6.22 9.37
CA GLY A 356 -9.33 -6.56 8.29
C GLY A 356 -8.73 -6.40 6.88
N MET A 357 -9.54 -6.70 5.87
CA MET A 357 -9.18 -6.60 4.44
C MET A 357 -7.88 -7.37 4.09
N THR A 358 -7.67 -8.49 4.78
CA THR A 358 -6.56 -9.43 4.56
C THR A 358 -6.83 -10.40 3.42
N GLU A 359 -8.10 -10.61 3.06
CA GLU A 359 -8.50 -11.40 1.90
C GLU A 359 -8.10 -10.71 0.58
N PHE A 360 -7.65 -11.50 -0.38
CA PHE A 360 -7.09 -11.02 -1.65
C PHE A 360 -8.09 -10.27 -2.54
N TYR A 361 -9.38 -10.63 -2.52
CA TYR A 361 -10.38 -10.00 -3.39
C TYR A 361 -10.66 -8.54 -3.00
N PRO A 362 -11.10 -8.23 -1.76
CA PRO A 362 -11.39 -6.86 -1.37
C PRO A 362 -10.14 -5.97 -1.33
N ARG A 363 -8.95 -6.55 -1.20
CA ARG A 363 -7.69 -5.79 -1.23
C ARG A 363 -7.48 -4.99 -2.52
N ARG A 364 -8.12 -5.39 -3.62
CA ARG A 364 -8.06 -4.68 -4.92
C ARG A 364 -8.72 -3.29 -4.89
N PHE A 365 -9.61 -3.04 -3.94
CA PHE A 365 -10.34 -1.77 -3.84
C PHE A 365 -9.71 -0.79 -2.84
N ILE A 366 -8.88 -1.28 -1.91
CA ILE A 366 -8.23 -0.45 -0.89
C ILE A 366 -6.90 0.11 -1.42
N GLU A 367 -6.55 1.33 -1.04
CA GLU A 367 -5.30 2.00 -1.43
C GLU A 367 -4.06 1.16 -1.08
N ASP A 368 -3.05 1.15 -1.96
CA ASP A 368 -1.78 0.45 -1.75
C ASP A 368 -1.08 0.92 -0.46
N GLY A 369 -0.50 -0.02 0.28
CA GLY A 369 0.23 0.26 1.52
C GLY A 369 -0.65 0.60 2.74
N ARG A 370 -1.98 0.58 2.59
CA ARG A 370 -2.94 0.73 3.69
C ARG A 370 -3.68 -0.56 4.02
N MET A 371 -4.15 -0.71 5.25
CA MET A 371 -4.97 -1.82 5.72
C MET A 371 -6.10 -1.29 6.59
N THR A 372 -7.15 -2.09 6.79
CA THR A 372 -8.20 -1.72 7.75
C THR A 372 -7.84 -2.26 9.12
N ILE A 373 -7.96 -1.43 10.15
CA ILE A 373 -7.94 -1.87 11.53
C ILE A 373 -9.24 -1.41 12.19
N SER A 374 -9.98 -2.38 12.71
CA SER A 374 -11.35 -2.16 13.19
C SER A 374 -11.46 -2.61 14.63
N MET A 375 -12.37 -2.02 15.40
CA MET A 375 -12.55 -2.33 16.81
C MET A 375 -13.99 -2.09 17.24
N PRO A 376 -14.47 -2.73 18.31
CA PRO A 376 -15.75 -2.37 18.91
C PRO A 376 -15.68 -0.93 19.44
N TYR A 377 -16.78 -0.19 19.34
CA TYR A 377 -16.82 1.21 19.73
C TYR A 377 -16.47 1.44 21.22
N SER A 378 -16.84 0.50 22.09
CA SER A 378 -16.44 0.50 23.50
C SER A 378 -14.93 0.50 23.72
N LEU A 379 -14.17 -0.27 22.92
CA LEU A 379 -12.71 -0.25 22.95
C LEU A 379 -12.16 1.06 22.41
N PHE A 380 -12.75 1.58 21.33
CA PHE A 380 -12.37 2.89 20.79
C PHE A 380 -12.52 3.99 21.85
N LYS A 381 -13.66 4.08 22.56
CA LYS A 381 -13.88 5.08 23.62
C LYS A 381 -12.86 4.95 24.75
N ARG A 382 -12.56 3.73 25.19
CA ARG A 382 -11.53 3.49 26.20
C ARG A 382 -10.15 3.96 25.74
N MET A 383 -9.78 3.71 24.49
CA MET A 383 -8.52 4.19 23.91
C MET A 383 -8.50 5.71 23.75
N ASP A 384 -9.63 6.30 23.36
CA ASP A 384 -9.83 7.74 23.21
C ASP A 384 -9.64 8.50 24.52
N GLU A 385 -10.28 8.04 25.60
CA GLU A 385 -10.14 8.60 26.95
C GLU A 385 -8.69 8.58 27.46
N ALA A 386 -7.94 7.52 27.13
CA ALA A 386 -6.55 7.37 27.54
C ALA A 386 -5.54 8.05 26.60
N ALA A 387 -5.96 8.52 25.42
CA ALA A 387 -5.05 8.97 24.37
C ALA A 387 -4.19 10.15 24.82
N GLY A 388 -4.78 11.11 25.55
CA GLY A 388 -4.10 12.30 26.06
C GLY A 388 -3.04 12.03 27.14
N SER A 389 -3.09 10.87 27.82
CA SER A 389 -2.10 10.44 28.81
C SER A 389 -1.19 9.31 28.30
N SER A 390 -1.24 9.02 27.00
CA SER A 390 -0.50 7.92 26.36
C SER A 390 0.74 8.44 25.64
N PHE A 391 1.50 7.53 25.00
CA PHE A 391 2.63 7.91 24.17
C PHE A 391 2.25 8.80 22.97
N LEU A 392 0.97 8.86 22.58
CA LEU A 392 0.50 9.69 21.47
C LEU A 392 0.55 11.19 21.76
N SER A 393 0.53 11.59 23.05
CA SER A 393 0.66 13.00 23.43
C SER A 393 2.12 13.50 23.41
N GLU A 394 3.08 12.57 23.44
CA GLU A 394 4.51 12.88 23.52
C GLU A 394 5.09 13.40 22.19
N ASP A 395 6.03 14.34 22.27
CA ASP A 395 6.71 14.90 21.08
C ASP A 395 7.42 13.82 20.25
N ARG A 396 7.90 12.75 20.91
CA ARG A 396 8.58 11.62 20.24
C ARG A 396 7.67 10.88 19.26
N TRP A 397 6.36 10.78 19.54
CA TRP A 397 5.40 10.24 18.58
C TRP A 397 5.30 11.17 17.36
N ARG A 398 5.21 12.49 17.58
CA ARG A 398 5.14 13.50 16.51
C ARG A 398 6.38 13.49 15.62
N GLU A 399 7.55 13.26 16.22
CA GLU A 399 8.84 13.12 15.51
C GLU A 399 8.91 11.80 14.73
N SER A 400 8.54 10.68 15.35
CA SER A 400 8.54 9.35 14.72
C SER A 400 7.54 9.26 13.58
N ALA A 401 6.49 10.08 13.61
CA ALA A 401 5.53 10.20 12.52
C ALA A 401 6.08 10.93 11.29
N GLN A 402 7.21 11.63 11.40
CA GLN A 402 7.87 12.23 10.25
C GLN A 402 8.71 11.17 9.52
N PRO A 403 8.70 11.12 8.17
CA PRO A 403 9.60 10.26 7.42
C PRO A 403 11.04 10.69 7.67
N SER A 404 11.66 10.14 8.72
CA SER A 404 13.02 10.48 9.07
C SER A 404 13.99 9.71 8.19
N GLY A 405 14.91 10.43 7.54
CA GLY A 405 16.18 9.85 7.13
C GLY A 405 16.92 9.37 8.39
N ASN A 406 17.08 8.05 8.51
CA ASN A 406 18.06 7.37 9.36
C ASN A 406 18.29 7.94 10.78
N LYS A 407 17.23 8.14 11.57
CA LYS A 407 17.39 8.31 13.04
C LYS A 407 16.57 7.29 13.80
N CYS A 408 16.89 6.01 13.60
CA CYS A 408 16.45 4.97 14.53
C CYS A 408 17.14 5.20 15.89
N CYS A 409 16.34 5.42 16.93
CA CYS A 409 16.62 5.23 18.35
C CYS A 409 18.08 5.44 18.82
N ARG A 410 18.52 6.70 18.98
CA ARG A 410 19.53 6.99 20.01
C ARG A 410 18.81 7.03 21.35
N PHE A 411 18.71 5.88 22.02
CA PHE A 411 18.59 5.92 23.48
C PHE A 411 19.78 6.75 24.00
N PRO A 412 19.59 7.66 24.99
CA PRO A 412 20.71 8.07 25.80
C PRO A 412 21.32 6.76 26.30
N GLN A 413 22.56 6.47 25.90
CA GLN A 413 23.32 5.44 26.60
C GLN A 413 23.47 5.96 28.02
N GLU A 414 22.53 5.62 28.90
CA GLU A 414 22.82 5.51 30.32
C GLU A 414 23.92 4.46 30.42
N ARG A 415 25.17 4.94 30.39
CA ARG A 415 26.34 4.13 30.72
C ARG A 415 26.17 3.74 32.18
N GLY A 416 25.53 2.61 32.46
CA GLY A 416 25.34 2.21 33.84
C GLY A 416 24.73 0.83 34.10
N LEU A 417 23.96 0.23 33.19
CA LEU A 417 23.12 -0.93 33.55
C LEU A 417 23.20 -2.13 32.60
N LEU A 418 24.38 -2.40 32.04
CA LEU A 418 24.65 -3.73 31.47
C LEU A 418 25.74 -4.42 32.32
N PRO A 419 25.49 -5.62 32.86
CA PRO A 419 26.52 -6.43 33.53
C PRO A 419 27.71 -6.60 32.58
N ARG A 420 28.94 -6.43 33.09
CA ARG A 420 30.19 -6.38 32.30
C ARG A 420 30.57 -7.69 31.60
N ASP A 421 29.81 -8.77 31.78
CA ASP A 421 30.22 -10.13 31.41
C ASP A 421 29.36 -10.77 30.31
N TRP A 422 28.94 -10.01 29.30
CA TRP A 422 28.38 -10.60 28.08
C TRP A 422 29.51 -11.00 27.12
N PRO A 423 29.68 -12.29 26.76
CA PRO A 423 30.78 -12.71 25.90
C PRO A 423 30.61 -12.09 24.51
N ARG A 424 31.61 -11.34 24.06
CA ARG A 424 31.66 -10.83 22.68
C ARG A 424 31.90 -12.02 21.74
N GLY A 425 30.93 -12.30 20.87
CA GLY A 425 31.00 -13.39 19.91
C GLY A 425 32.27 -13.32 19.05
N GLY A 426 33.11 -14.35 19.19
CA GLY A 426 34.14 -14.69 18.22
C GLY A 426 33.50 -15.28 16.97
N ALA A 427 34.11 -14.99 15.82
CA ALA A 427 33.72 -15.47 14.51
C ALA A 427 33.60 -17.01 14.49
N LEU A 428 32.42 -17.53 14.15
CA LEU A 428 32.28 -18.93 13.75
C LEU A 428 32.41 -19.01 12.23
N ALA A 429 33.64 -19.28 11.80
CA ALA A 429 33.93 -19.89 10.51
C ALA A 429 33.59 -21.40 10.60
N ASN A 430 32.97 -21.91 9.54
CA ASN A 430 32.90 -23.30 9.06
C ASN A 430 32.97 -24.44 10.10
N GLY A 431 31.89 -25.22 10.22
CA GLY A 431 31.97 -26.58 10.78
C GLY A 431 30.62 -27.20 11.13
N ASP A 432 30.21 -28.17 10.31
CA ASP A 432 29.33 -29.32 10.56
C ASP A 432 28.06 -29.17 11.41
N PHE A 433 26.92 -29.22 10.72
CA PHE A 433 25.64 -29.64 11.29
C PHE A 433 25.65 -31.17 11.47
N SER A 434 25.75 -31.65 12.71
CA SER A 434 25.34 -33.01 13.07
C SER A 434 23.96 -32.99 13.75
N GLU A 435 23.13 -34.00 13.44
CA GLU A 435 21.74 -34.19 13.89
C GLU A 435 21.56 -34.33 15.43
N GLU A 436 22.63 -34.27 16.21
CA GLU A 436 22.60 -34.58 17.65
C GLU A 436 22.22 -33.38 18.53
N ALA A 437 22.25 -32.15 17.99
CA ALA A 437 21.89 -30.92 18.72
C ALA A 437 20.37 -30.72 18.91
N LEU A 438 19.51 -31.50 18.26
CA LEU A 438 18.04 -31.37 18.32
C LEU A 438 17.38 -32.14 19.47
N ARG A 439 18.14 -32.87 20.31
CA ARG A 439 17.56 -33.77 21.34
C ARG A 439 17.64 -33.30 22.79
N GLN A 440 18.11 -32.08 23.08
CA GLN A 440 18.18 -31.61 24.47
C GLN A 440 17.60 -30.21 24.63
N SER A 441 16.27 -30.14 24.75
CA SER A 441 15.57 -28.99 25.36
C SER A 441 14.63 -29.50 26.46
N PRO A 442 14.86 -29.15 27.74
CA PRO A 442 14.01 -29.60 28.84
C PRO A 442 12.84 -28.63 29.02
N LEU A 443 11.76 -28.85 28.26
CA LEU A 443 10.45 -28.25 28.56
C LEU A 443 9.36 -29.32 28.42
N SER A 444 9.29 -30.21 29.40
CA SER A 444 8.00 -30.76 29.83
C SER A 444 8.08 -31.18 31.28
N SER A 445 7.39 -30.46 32.16
CA SER A 445 6.59 -31.06 33.24
C SER A 445 5.88 -29.98 34.05
N ARG A 446 4.61 -30.26 34.36
CA ARG A 446 3.70 -29.62 35.34
C ARG A 446 2.98 -28.37 34.81
N ASN A 447 1.66 -28.29 34.75
CA ASN A 447 0.66 -28.86 35.67
C ASN A 447 -0.60 -29.41 34.98
N ARG A 448 -1.20 -30.34 35.72
CA ARG A 448 -2.56 -30.88 35.62
C ARG A 448 -3.63 -29.80 35.75
#